data_AF-A0A956CZN7-F1
#
_entry.id   AF-A0A956CZN7-F1
#
_cell.length_a   1.000
_cell.length_b   1.000
_cell.length_c   1.000
_cell.angle_alpha   90.00
_cell.angle_beta   90.00
_cell.angle_gamma   90.00
#
_symmetry.space_group_name_H-M   'P 1'
#
loop_
_entity.id
_entity.type
_entity.pdbx_description
1 polymer ?
#
loop_
_entity_poly.entity_id
_entity_poly.type
_entity_poly.pdbx_seq_one_letter_code
_entity_poly.pdbx_strand_id
1 'polypeptide(L)'
;MRRIQAFTTIMLAAALALGCDPATGGSDGGVPGDGAVVSLGPVRGFTPETSGFAFQNYTNDVPGLSNLTPTQMRQIFGDGVCARISAAGECELKPTAREVMDFISRSMGGGHCEGMAVLSLLMHQGVHSPSSYGAATVPGLTLAGNPALQNEIGRYFAFQFPLSMARMGGTPNEQVERLRASFADGSTENYTIAFFKPDRTGGHAVTPYGITDNGDGTVSIDIYDNNFPAQRRAIVVNTAANSWSYEAAATPGNPASLYQGDASTNTLQIVPLSARLAQQPCEFCGNVGTNTTMRRTVASTGQADVLITDDAGHRMGRMDGALINEIPGADAVAFLSDDLWADDQDPLYRIPAGSELTVEVSGGDLDAAEPTSVSLSGPGYVLGVEDIQLEPGQLDTVIFGRDTPEIYYQTDGQETAEVGLAIETEAADWGFYIRSRGDSSGQVIEAAADFENGEIFIAFDGADAESEFDLLIERDDDDGLLEFYHPNVVVPNGAALYVTYQEFDVDGEQLVLLVDLDGDDVIDEEIPLTDDAR
;
A
#
# COMPACT_ATOMS: atom_id res chain seq x y z
N MET A 1 -3.09 11.56 -9.19
CA MET A 1 -3.49 11.59 -10.62
C MET A 1 -3.77 13.00 -11.13
N ARG A 2 -2.79 13.63 -11.80
CA ARG A 2 -3.05 14.58 -12.90
C ARG A 2 -2.11 14.24 -14.06
N ARG A 3 -2.51 13.21 -14.82
CA ARG A 3 -1.91 12.90 -16.12
C ARG A 3 -2.48 13.84 -17.19
N ILE A 4 -1.57 14.51 -17.90
CA ILE A 4 -1.54 14.76 -19.35
C ILE A 4 -2.91 14.91 -20.05
N GLN A 5 -3.24 16.13 -20.47
CA GLN A 5 -4.07 16.37 -21.67
C GLN A 5 -3.46 17.50 -22.50
N ALA A 6 -2.97 17.15 -23.70
CA ALA A 6 -2.51 18.10 -24.69
C ALA A 6 -3.69 18.79 -25.42
N PHE A 7 -3.60 20.12 -25.50
CA PHE A 7 -4.12 21.08 -26.47
C PHE A 7 -5.32 20.71 -27.38
N THR A 8 -6.39 21.52 -27.35
CA THR A 8 -6.96 22.20 -28.55
C THR A 8 -7.86 23.40 -28.17
N THR A 9 -7.41 24.59 -28.57
CA THR A 9 -8.12 25.79 -29.08
C THR A 9 -9.38 26.38 -28.42
N ILE A 10 -9.20 27.66 -28.07
CA ILE A 10 -10.14 28.74 -27.72
C ILE A 10 -11.37 28.84 -28.66
N MET A 11 -12.58 28.90 -28.09
CA MET A 11 -13.66 29.76 -28.59
C MET A 11 -14.45 30.41 -27.44
N LEU A 12 -14.50 31.72 -27.53
CA LEU A 12 -15.18 32.67 -26.67
C LEU A 12 -16.71 32.61 -26.89
N ALA A 13 -17.50 32.47 -25.83
CA ALA A 13 -18.92 32.83 -25.83
C ALA A 13 -19.34 33.37 -24.47
N ALA A 14 -19.96 34.55 -24.50
CA ALA A 14 -20.28 35.39 -23.35
C ALA A 14 -21.69 35.16 -22.78
N ALA A 15 -21.83 35.56 -21.50
CA ALA A 15 -23.05 35.91 -20.74
C ALA A 15 -23.93 34.72 -20.32
N LEU A 16 -24.35 34.58 -19.06
CA LEU A 16 -25.17 35.50 -18.29
C LEU A 16 -25.10 35.20 -16.78
N ALA A 17 -25.04 36.24 -15.96
CA ALA A 17 -25.23 36.18 -14.52
C ALA A 17 -26.72 36.04 -14.17
N LEU A 18 -27.05 35.11 -13.27
CA LEU A 18 -28.28 35.07 -12.47
C LEU A 18 -27.92 34.33 -11.17
N GLY A 19 -27.91 35.06 -10.05
CA GLY A 19 -27.49 34.55 -8.76
C GLY A 19 -28.56 33.75 -8.01
N CYS A 20 -28.13 32.99 -7.00
CA CYS A 20 -28.87 32.76 -5.76
C CYS A 20 -27.93 32.19 -4.67
N ASP A 21 -27.96 32.86 -3.52
CA ASP A 21 -27.54 32.57 -2.13
C ASP A 21 -26.43 31.57 -1.72
N PRO A 22 -25.67 31.90 -0.65
CA PRO A 22 -24.65 31.04 -0.07
C PRO A 22 -25.28 30.06 0.94
N ALA A 23 -25.25 28.77 0.63
CA ALA A 23 -25.56 27.71 1.58
C ALA A 23 -24.26 27.13 2.16
N THR A 24 -23.94 27.61 3.37
CA THR A 24 -23.41 26.88 4.54
C THR A 24 -22.49 25.67 4.31
N GLY A 25 -21.26 25.83 4.84
CA GLY A 25 -20.19 24.87 5.05
C GLY A 25 -20.56 23.40 5.16
N GLY A 26 -19.84 22.58 4.39
CA GLY A 26 -19.75 21.15 4.56
C GLY A 26 -19.24 20.83 5.97
N SER A 27 -19.99 20.01 6.67
CA SER A 27 -19.57 19.38 7.91
C SER A 27 -18.55 18.29 7.58
N ASP A 28 -17.33 18.45 8.08
CA ASP A 28 -16.39 17.35 8.24
C ASP A 28 -17.10 16.16 8.88
N GLY A 29 -17.04 15.01 8.21
CA GLY A 29 -17.49 13.72 8.72
C GLY A 29 -16.56 13.21 9.81
N GLY A 30 -16.34 14.00 10.86
CA GLY A 30 -15.42 13.71 11.94
C GLY A 30 -15.73 12.37 12.60
N VAL A 31 -14.79 11.45 12.50
CA VAL A 31 -14.59 10.39 13.49
C VAL A 31 -14.46 11.07 14.86
N PRO A 32 -15.03 10.52 15.95
CA PRO A 32 -14.80 11.06 17.28
C PRO A 32 -13.29 11.20 17.53
N GLY A 33 -12.85 12.40 17.92
CA GLY A 33 -11.44 12.72 18.10
C GLY A 33 -10.72 11.77 19.06
N ASP A 34 -9.39 11.71 18.91
CA ASP A 34 -8.49 10.85 19.67
C ASP A 34 -8.82 10.84 21.17
N GLY A 35 -9.27 9.69 21.67
CA GLY A 35 -9.61 9.48 23.07
C GLY A 35 -11.09 9.23 23.39
N ALA A 36 -12.00 9.28 22.41
CA ALA A 36 -13.36 8.80 22.62
C ALA A 36 -13.39 7.26 22.62
N VAL A 37 -13.66 6.64 23.77
CA VAL A 37 -13.95 5.20 23.83
C VAL A 37 -15.26 4.95 23.09
N VAL A 38 -15.16 4.45 21.85
CA VAL A 38 -16.31 4.01 21.07
C VAL A 38 -16.86 2.75 21.74
N SER A 39 -18.06 2.84 22.31
CA SER A 39 -18.73 1.69 22.92
C SER A 39 -19.26 0.77 21.82
N LEU A 40 -18.49 -0.26 21.47
CA LEU A 40 -18.97 -1.35 20.63
C LEU A 40 -19.94 -2.23 21.41
N GLY A 41 -21.00 -2.71 20.76
CA GLY A 41 -21.94 -3.68 21.32
C GLY A 41 -22.03 -4.93 20.45
N PRO A 42 -22.77 -5.96 20.88
CA PRO A 42 -22.95 -7.17 20.07
C PRO A 42 -23.58 -6.87 18.70
N VAL A 43 -23.22 -7.61 17.65
CA VAL A 43 -23.65 -7.42 16.24
C VAL A 43 -25.13 -7.78 15.98
N ARG A 44 -26.04 -7.46 16.90
CA ARG A 44 -27.46 -7.82 16.81
C ARG A 44 -28.13 -7.16 15.61
N GLY A 45 -28.91 -7.95 14.88
CA GLY A 45 -29.75 -7.46 13.77
C GLY A 45 -28.97 -7.11 12.51
N PHE A 46 -27.66 -7.39 12.45
CA PHE A 46 -26.93 -7.30 11.19
C PHE A 46 -27.41 -8.40 10.26
N THR A 47 -27.75 -8.04 9.03
CA THR A 47 -27.91 -8.99 7.93
C THR A 47 -27.28 -8.41 6.65
N PRO A 48 -26.88 -9.25 5.68
CA PRO A 48 -26.37 -8.77 4.40
C PRO A 48 -27.30 -7.79 3.69
N GLU A 49 -28.62 -7.98 3.82
CA GLU A 49 -29.63 -7.16 3.14
C GLU A 49 -29.86 -5.80 3.80
N THR A 50 -29.56 -5.65 5.10
CA THR A 50 -29.81 -4.39 5.84
C THR A 50 -28.55 -3.60 6.15
N SER A 51 -27.43 -4.30 6.31
CA SER A 51 -26.18 -3.74 6.82
C SER A 51 -25.00 -3.91 5.86
N GLY A 52 -25.14 -4.73 4.81
CA GLY A 52 -24.15 -4.87 3.75
C GLY A 52 -24.28 -3.82 2.66
N PHE A 53 -23.19 -3.57 1.94
CA PHE A 53 -23.22 -2.77 0.70
C PHE A 53 -24.02 -3.50 -0.38
N ALA A 54 -24.70 -2.73 -1.22
CA ALA A 54 -25.47 -3.25 -2.36
C ALA A 54 -24.63 -3.46 -3.63
N PHE A 55 -23.36 -3.06 -3.61
CA PHE A 55 -22.38 -3.29 -4.67
C PHE A 55 -21.33 -4.30 -4.20
N GLN A 56 -20.73 -4.99 -5.17
CA GLN A 56 -19.69 -5.98 -4.91
C GLN A 56 -18.39 -5.29 -4.54
N ASN A 57 -17.51 -6.06 -3.91
CA ASN A 57 -16.09 -5.76 -3.89
C ASN A 57 -15.55 -5.44 -5.30
N TYR A 58 -14.49 -4.65 -5.33
CA TYR A 58 -14.02 -4.01 -6.56
C TYR A 58 -12.51 -3.77 -6.52
N THR A 59 -11.93 -3.65 -7.71
CA THR A 59 -10.51 -3.33 -7.94
C THR A 59 -10.34 -1.87 -8.37
N ASN A 60 -9.11 -1.48 -8.66
CA ASN A 60 -8.77 -0.16 -9.20
C ASN A 60 -9.27 0.09 -10.63
N ASP A 61 -9.87 -0.91 -11.29
CA ASP A 61 -10.41 -0.78 -12.66
C ASP A 61 -11.73 0.02 -12.72
N VAL A 62 -12.32 0.33 -11.57
CA VAL A 62 -13.53 1.16 -11.48
C VAL A 62 -13.20 2.57 -11.98
N PRO A 63 -13.86 3.08 -13.05
CA PRO A 63 -13.54 4.39 -13.59
C PRO A 63 -13.82 5.52 -12.60
N GLY A 64 -12.83 6.41 -12.42
CA GLY A 64 -12.95 7.57 -11.53
C GLY A 64 -12.96 7.23 -10.05
N LEU A 65 -12.41 6.06 -9.68
CA LEU A 65 -12.18 5.68 -8.29
C LEU A 65 -11.14 6.61 -7.64
N SER A 66 -11.37 6.92 -6.36
CA SER A 66 -10.45 7.64 -5.48
C SER A 66 -10.17 6.75 -4.26
N ASN A 67 -8.91 6.36 -4.10
CA ASN A 67 -8.46 5.52 -2.97
C ASN A 67 -8.03 6.40 -1.79
N LEU A 68 -6.83 6.20 -1.27
CA LEU A 68 -6.32 7.04 -0.19
C LEU A 68 -6.04 8.46 -0.67
N THR A 69 -6.15 9.38 0.27
CA THR A 69 -5.71 10.76 0.12
C THR A 69 -4.91 11.14 1.37
N PRO A 70 -4.21 12.29 1.39
CA PRO A 70 -3.54 12.79 2.59
C PRO A 70 -4.40 12.79 3.85
N THR A 71 -5.71 13.04 3.71
CA THR A 71 -6.66 12.99 4.83
C THR A 71 -6.71 11.60 5.46
N GLN A 72 -6.80 10.54 4.66
CA GLN A 72 -6.88 9.17 5.18
C GLN A 72 -5.55 8.74 5.79
N MET A 73 -4.41 9.11 5.19
CA MET A 73 -3.09 8.82 5.76
C MET A 73 -2.93 9.44 7.14
N ARG A 74 -3.30 10.72 7.29
CA ARG A 74 -3.32 11.41 8.58
C ARG A 74 -4.27 10.76 9.59
N GLN A 75 -5.44 10.30 9.15
CA GLN A 75 -6.38 9.59 10.03
C GLN A 75 -5.87 8.23 10.49
N ILE A 76 -5.04 7.55 9.69
CA ILE A 76 -4.47 6.24 10.02
C ILE A 76 -3.27 6.43 10.97
N PHE A 77 -2.31 7.27 10.59
CA PHE A 77 -0.99 7.34 11.21
C PHE A 77 -0.77 8.57 12.11
N GLY A 78 -1.66 9.55 12.06
CA GLY A 78 -1.57 10.82 12.79
C GLY A 78 -0.77 11.88 12.05
N ASP A 79 -0.48 12.98 12.74
CA ASP A 79 0.15 14.18 12.15
C ASP A 79 1.59 13.95 11.64
N GLY A 80 2.28 12.90 12.09
CA GLY A 80 3.68 12.63 11.71
C GLY A 80 3.91 12.35 10.22
N VAL A 81 2.84 12.02 9.47
CA VAL A 81 2.90 11.81 8.01
C VAL A 81 2.83 13.12 7.23
N CYS A 82 2.49 14.23 7.88
CA CYS A 82 2.37 15.53 7.24
C CYS A 82 3.68 16.29 7.38
N ALA A 83 4.24 16.75 6.26
CA ALA A 83 5.26 17.80 6.29
C ALA A 83 4.65 19.08 6.87
N ARG A 84 3.43 19.40 6.43
CA ARG A 84 2.68 20.57 6.88
C ARG A 84 1.20 20.29 7.06
N ILE A 85 0.59 21.04 7.98
CA ILE A 85 -0.86 21.04 8.19
C ILE A 85 -1.35 22.48 8.02
N SER A 86 -2.19 22.70 7.01
CA SER A 86 -2.75 24.01 6.72
C SER A 86 -3.61 24.51 7.88
N ALA A 87 -3.90 25.82 7.92
CA ALA A 87 -4.82 26.38 8.91
C ALA A 87 -6.24 25.78 8.83
N ALA A 88 -6.61 25.19 7.69
CA ALA A 88 -7.86 24.46 7.49
C ALA A 88 -7.78 22.97 7.93
N GLY A 89 -6.60 22.50 8.36
CA GLY A 89 -6.37 21.12 8.77
C GLY A 89 -5.99 20.17 7.63
N GLU A 90 -5.70 20.69 6.44
CA GLU A 90 -5.29 19.87 5.29
C GLU A 90 -3.83 19.44 5.45
N CYS A 91 -3.58 18.14 5.28
CA CYS A 91 -2.27 17.54 5.37
C CYS A 91 -1.58 17.59 4.01
N GLU A 92 -0.38 18.15 3.99
CA GLU A 92 0.58 17.95 2.92
C GLU A 92 1.51 16.83 3.35
N LEU A 93 1.46 15.69 2.65
CA LEU A 93 2.20 14.51 3.04
C LEU A 93 3.68 14.70 2.80
N LYS A 94 4.52 14.19 3.70
CA LYS A 94 5.95 13.99 3.43
C LYS A 94 6.15 13.07 2.22
N PRO A 95 7.27 13.17 1.48
CA PRO A 95 7.63 12.21 0.42
C PRO A 95 7.46 10.75 0.86
N THR A 96 8.02 10.36 2.01
CA THR A 96 7.89 9.00 2.58
C THR A 96 6.44 8.55 2.75
N ALA A 97 5.57 9.44 3.21
CA ALA A 97 4.15 9.15 3.39
C ALA A 97 3.38 9.09 2.06
N ARG A 98 3.80 9.86 1.03
CA ARG A 98 3.26 9.76 -0.32
C ARG A 98 3.57 8.40 -0.93
N GLU A 99 4.82 7.95 -0.84
CA GLU A 99 5.24 6.62 -1.32
C GLU A 99 4.42 5.49 -0.69
N VAL A 100 4.25 5.52 0.64
CA VAL A 100 3.43 4.53 1.33
C VAL A 100 1.95 4.62 0.92
N MET A 101 1.41 5.83 0.76
CA MET A 101 0.03 6.02 0.32
C MET A 101 -0.20 5.45 -1.08
N ASP A 102 0.72 5.71 -2.00
CA ASP A 102 0.64 5.27 -3.39
C ASP A 102 0.78 3.75 -3.49
N PHE A 103 1.73 3.17 -2.77
CA PHE A 103 1.87 1.72 -2.66
C PHE A 103 0.60 1.02 -2.14
N ILE A 104 0.04 1.50 -1.02
CA ILE A 104 -1.21 0.95 -0.47
C ILE A 104 -2.37 1.13 -1.46
N SER A 105 -2.44 2.27 -2.14
CA SER A 105 -3.48 2.56 -3.13
C SER A 105 -3.37 1.70 -4.38
N ARG A 106 -2.15 1.36 -4.84
CA ARG A 106 -1.91 0.41 -5.93
C ARG A 106 -2.30 -1.01 -5.51
N SER A 107 -1.99 -1.39 -4.28
CA SER A 107 -2.34 -2.71 -3.71
C SER A 107 -3.85 -2.99 -3.69
N MET A 108 -4.69 -1.94 -3.59
CA MET A 108 -6.14 -2.04 -3.74
C MET A 108 -6.61 -2.51 -5.12
N GLY A 109 -5.70 -2.61 -6.10
CA GLY A 109 -5.91 -3.32 -7.36
C GLY A 109 -6.32 -4.77 -7.14
N GLY A 110 -5.86 -5.39 -6.05
CA GLY A 110 -6.28 -6.72 -5.64
C GLY A 110 -7.70 -6.78 -5.08
N GLY A 111 -8.27 -5.68 -4.59
CA GLY A 111 -9.62 -5.65 -3.99
C GLY A 111 -9.78 -4.73 -2.79
N HIS A 112 -11.02 -4.53 -2.34
CA HIS A 112 -11.38 -3.71 -1.18
C HIS A 112 -12.12 -4.47 -0.06
N CYS A 113 -12.05 -5.81 -0.04
CA CYS A 113 -12.86 -6.66 0.83
C CYS A 113 -12.73 -6.30 2.32
N GLU A 114 -11.51 -6.05 2.79
CA GLU A 114 -11.23 -5.63 4.17
C GLU A 114 -11.94 -4.31 4.48
N GLY A 115 -11.77 -3.32 3.62
CA GLY A 115 -12.41 -2.00 3.78
C GLY A 115 -13.93 -2.11 3.88
N MET A 116 -14.53 -2.94 3.02
CA MET A 116 -15.98 -3.15 2.99
C MET A 116 -16.49 -3.95 4.19
N ALA A 117 -15.79 -5.02 4.60
CA ALA A 117 -16.15 -5.81 5.77
C ALA A 117 -16.14 -4.94 7.03
N VAL A 118 -15.08 -4.16 7.22
CA VAL A 118 -14.92 -3.28 8.37
C VAL A 118 -15.94 -2.15 8.36
N LEU A 119 -16.06 -1.40 7.26
CA LEU A 119 -16.92 -0.22 7.20
C LEU A 119 -18.41 -0.59 7.35
N SER A 120 -18.85 -1.70 6.75
CA SER A 120 -20.23 -2.20 6.94
C SER A 120 -20.53 -2.52 8.40
N LEU A 121 -19.58 -3.18 9.10
CA LEU A 121 -19.71 -3.48 10.52
C LEU A 121 -19.73 -2.20 11.37
N LEU A 122 -18.89 -1.21 11.06
CA LEU A 122 -18.85 0.05 11.78
C LEU A 122 -20.10 0.91 11.56
N MET A 123 -20.67 0.89 10.35
CA MET A 123 -21.95 1.54 10.08
C MET A 123 -23.09 0.88 10.86
N HIS A 124 -23.09 -0.46 10.95
CA HIS A 124 -24.06 -1.20 11.76
C HIS A 124 -23.94 -0.88 13.26
N GLN A 125 -22.72 -0.72 13.76
CA GLN A 125 -22.44 -0.31 15.14
C GLN A 125 -22.71 1.18 15.40
N GLY A 126 -23.10 1.95 14.37
CA GLY A 126 -23.38 3.38 14.48
C GLY A 126 -22.13 4.25 14.68
N VAL A 127 -20.93 3.69 14.46
CA VAL A 127 -19.66 4.44 14.50
C VAL A 127 -19.55 5.34 13.27
N HIS A 128 -20.01 4.82 12.13
CA HIS A 128 -20.15 5.57 10.87
C HIS A 128 -21.63 5.73 10.52
N SER A 129 -22.01 6.90 10.00
CA SER A 129 -23.36 7.11 9.48
C SER A 129 -23.38 6.97 7.96
N PRO A 130 -24.24 6.13 7.37
CA PRO A 130 -24.45 6.10 5.92
C PRO A 130 -24.80 7.47 5.33
N SER A 131 -25.42 8.36 6.12
CA SER A 131 -25.80 9.71 5.65
C SER A 131 -24.61 10.58 5.30
N SER A 132 -23.45 10.36 5.94
CA SER A 132 -22.20 11.04 5.62
C SER A 132 -21.72 10.74 4.19
N TYR A 133 -22.23 9.66 3.61
CA TYR A 133 -21.88 9.15 2.28
C TYR A 133 -23.07 9.17 1.32
N GLY A 134 -24.15 9.91 1.66
CA GLY A 134 -25.25 10.21 0.74
C GLY A 134 -26.46 9.26 0.78
N ALA A 135 -26.57 8.35 1.75
CA ALA A 135 -27.75 7.47 1.88
C ALA A 135 -28.26 7.34 3.31
N ALA A 136 -29.54 6.97 3.49
CA ALA A 136 -30.09 6.73 4.82
C ALA A 136 -29.66 5.39 5.45
N THR A 137 -29.26 4.43 4.61
CA THR A 137 -28.90 3.06 5.01
C THR A 137 -27.73 2.57 4.15
N VAL A 138 -26.98 1.57 4.63
CA VAL A 138 -25.84 0.99 3.90
C VAL A 138 -26.22 0.48 2.50
N PRO A 139 -27.35 -0.25 2.31
CA PRO A 139 -27.74 -0.71 0.97
C PRO A 139 -28.13 0.41 0.01
N GLY A 140 -28.39 1.63 0.51
CA GLY A 140 -28.67 2.80 -0.33
C GLY A 140 -27.41 3.51 -0.86
N LEU A 141 -26.23 3.14 -0.37
CA LEU A 141 -24.96 3.75 -0.78
C LEU A 141 -24.59 3.35 -2.21
N THR A 142 -24.07 4.32 -2.95
CA THR A 142 -23.57 4.12 -4.32
C THR A 142 -22.06 4.37 -4.34
N LEU A 143 -21.31 3.46 -4.97
CA LEU A 143 -19.86 3.57 -5.14
C LEU A 143 -19.49 4.66 -6.15
N ALA A 144 -20.12 4.64 -7.34
CA ALA A 144 -19.80 5.55 -8.42
C ALA A 144 -20.08 7.02 -8.04
N GLY A 145 -19.09 7.89 -8.24
CA GLY A 145 -19.20 9.32 -7.94
C GLY A 145 -19.23 9.65 -6.45
N ASN A 146 -18.78 8.75 -5.58
CA ASN A 146 -18.80 8.92 -4.13
C ASN A 146 -17.38 8.82 -3.52
N PRO A 147 -16.50 9.80 -3.78
CA PRO A 147 -15.11 9.74 -3.30
C PRO A 147 -15.01 9.66 -1.78
N ALA A 148 -15.93 10.29 -1.04
CA ALA A 148 -15.95 10.18 0.41
C ALA A 148 -16.11 8.72 0.89
N LEU A 149 -16.99 7.95 0.24
CA LEU A 149 -17.16 6.53 0.54
C LEU A 149 -15.97 5.69 0.07
N GLN A 150 -15.47 5.95 -1.15
CA GLN A 150 -14.35 5.21 -1.73
C GLN A 150 -13.09 5.38 -0.85
N ASN A 151 -12.78 6.61 -0.47
CA ASN A 151 -11.66 6.93 0.39
C ASN A 151 -11.78 6.26 1.77
N GLU A 152 -12.99 6.21 2.36
CA GLU A 152 -13.19 5.57 3.66
C GLU A 152 -13.09 4.04 3.59
N ILE A 153 -13.57 3.42 2.51
CA ILE A 153 -13.33 2.00 2.24
C ILE A 153 -11.82 1.76 2.11
N GLY A 154 -11.13 2.60 1.32
CA GLY A 154 -9.68 2.56 1.16
C GLY A 154 -8.94 2.73 2.49
N ARG A 155 -9.41 3.63 3.36
CA ARG A 155 -8.84 3.83 4.69
C ARG A 155 -8.86 2.55 5.51
N TYR A 156 -9.97 1.84 5.55
CA TYR A 156 -10.08 0.59 6.30
C TYR A 156 -9.36 -0.58 5.61
N PHE A 157 -9.24 -0.59 4.28
CA PHE A 157 -8.34 -1.49 3.57
C PHE A 157 -6.89 -1.28 4.02
N ALA A 158 -6.44 -0.04 4.19
CA ALA A 158 -5.06 0.25 4.58
C ALA A 158 -4.65 -0.33 5.94
N PHE A 159 -5.60 -0.73 6.79
CA PHE A 159 -5.26 -1.39 8.06
C PHE A 159 -4.68 -2.80 7.86
N GLN A 160 -4.76 -3.40 6.67
CA GLN A 160 -4.09 -4.68 6.39
C GLN A 160 -2.57 -4.62 6.61
N PHE A 161 -1.95 -3.46 6.42
CA PHE A 161 -0.51 -3.24 6.56
C PHE A 161 -0.10 -3.14 8.05
N PRO A 162 -0.57 -2.15 8.84
CA PRO A 162 -0.20 -2.00 10.25
C PRO A 162 -0.86 -3.02 11.18
N LEU A 163 -2.08 -3.54 10.88
CA LEU A 163 -2.78 -4.51 11.76
C LEU A 163 -2.47 -5.97 11.47
N SER A 164 -1.52 -6.26 10.59
CA SER A 164 -1.04 -7.63 10.41
C SER A 164 -0.66 -8.32 11.73
N MET A 165 -0.19 -7.55 12.73
CA MET A 165 0.11 -8.05 14.09
C MET A 165 -1.13 -8.28 14.97
N ALA A 166 -2.26 -7.65 14.67
CA ALA A 166 -3.51 -7.79 15.42
C ALA A 166 -4.37 -8.98 14.94
N ARG A 167 -3.99 -9.64 13.83
CA ARG A 167 -4.69 -10.83 13.33
C ARG A 167 -4.55 -11.98 14.32
N MET A 168 -5.66 -12.35 14.95
CA MET A 168 -5.67 -13.39 15.97
C MET A 168 -5.86 -14.76 15.33
N GLY A 169 -4.74 -15.46 15.16
CA GLY A 169 -4.71 -16.87 14.80
C GLY A 169 -5.28 -17.80 15.88
N GLY A 170 -5.31 -19.09 15.57
CA GLY A 170 -5.86 -20.14 16.43
C GLY A 170 -6.56 -21.22 15.61
N THR A 171 -7.06 -22.23 16.32
CA THR A 171 -7.82 -23.32 15.71
C THR A 171 -9.24 -22.89 15.35
N PRO A 172 -9.91 -23.54 14.38
CA PRO A 172 -11.29 -23.19 14.00
C PRO A 172 -12.28 -23.14 15.18
N ASN A 173 -12.17 -24.09 16.13
CA ASN A 173 -13.00 -24.09 17.33
C ASN A 173 -12.75 -22.87 18.22
N GLU A 174 -11.49 -22.45 18.39
CA GLU A 174 -11.16 -21.26 19.17
C GLU A 174 -11.76 -19.99 18.53
N GLN A 175 -11.74 -19.90 17.19
CA GLN A 175 -12.36 -18.77 16.49
C GLN A 175 -13.88 -18.74 16.67
N VAL A 176 -14.55 -19.91 16.58
CA VAL A 176 -15.99 -20.02 16.88
C VAL A 176 -16.30 -19.52 18.29
N GLU A 177 -15.52 -19.94 19.29
CA GLU A 177 -15.77 -19.52 20.68
C GLU A 177 -15.51 -18.03 20.90
N ARG A 178 -14.48 -17.45 20.28
CA ARG A 178 -14.24 -15.99 20.31
C ARG A 178 -15.40 -15.21 19.70
N LEU A 179 -15.94 -15.68 18.57
CA LEU A 179 -17.10 -15.06 17.93
C LEU A 179 -18.37 -15.20 18.77
N ARG A 180 -18.62 -16.37 19.38
CA ARG A 180 -19.73 -16.56 20.35
C ARG A 180 -19.63 -15.57 21.50
N ALA A 181 -18.42 -15.36 22.04
CA ALA A 181 -18.18 -14.40 23.10
C ALA A 181 -18.48 -12.96 22.62
N SER A 182 -18.07 -12.57 21.40
CA SER A 182 -18.39 -11.24 20.87
C SER A 182 -19.89 -10.98 20.66
N PHE A 183 -20.67 -12.03 20.41
CA PHE A 183 -22.11 -11.92 20.18
C PHE A 183 -22.93 -11.94 21.48
N ALA A 184 -22.31 -12.26 22.62
CA ALA A 184 -22.95 -12.32 23.91
C ALA A 184 -23.27 -10.93 24.48
N ASP A 185 -24.33 -10.86 25.28
CA ASP A 185 -24.79 -9.64 25.95
C ASP A 185 -23.67 -9.02 26.80
N GLY A 186 -23.43 -7.73 26.63
CA GLY A 186 -22.39 -7.00 27.35
C GLY A 186 -20.99 -7.13 26.73
N SER A 187 -20.84 -7.81 25.58
CA SER A 187 -19.61 -7.73 24.79
C SER A 187 -19.32 -6.28 24.37
N THR A 188 -18.05 -5.91 24.42
CA THR A 188 -17.51 -4.61 23.99
C THR A 188 -16.54 -4.71 22.82
N GLU A 189 -16.50 -5.87 22.15
CA GLU A 189 -15.63 -6.11 21.00
C GLU A 189 -16.38 -6.90 19.93
N ASN A 190 -16.07 -6.60 18.68
CA ASN A 190 -16.52 -7.35 17.51
C ASN A 190 -15.32 -7.66 16.60
N TYR A 191 -15.54 -8.55 15.64
CA TYR A 191 -14.46 -9.00 14.76
C TYR A 191 -14.93 -9.02 13.32
N THR A 192 -14.01 -8.75 12.39
CA THR A 192 -14.11 -9.31 11.03
C THR A 192 -13.35 -10.63 10.98
N ILE A 193 -13.67 -11.46 10.00
CA ILE A 193 -12.93 -12.70 9.72
C ILE A 193 -12.02 -12.43 8.52
N ALA A 194 -10.76 -12.81 8.68
CA ALA A 194 -9.79 -12.93 7.60
C ALA A 194 -9.51 -14.42 7.38
N PHE A 195 -9.72 -14.92 6.17
CA PHE A 195 -9.45 -16.32 5.86
C PHE A 195 -8.62 -16.49 4.60
N PHE A 196 -7.82 -17.55 4.55
CA PHE A 196 -6.83 -17.77 3.50
C PHE A 196 -6.93 -19.17 2.89
N LYS A 197 -6.49 -19.33 1.65
CA LYS A 197 -6.19 -20.65 1.08
C LYS A 197 -5.07 -21.33 1.89
N PRO A 198 -4.98 -22.68 1.90
CA PRO A 198 -3.93 -23.40 2.62
C PRO A 198 -2.50 -22.96 2.31
N ASP A 199 -2.24 -22.59 1.06
CA ASP A 199 -0.97 -22.09 0.51
C ASP A 199 -0.80 -20.56 0.64
N ARG A 200 -1.81 -19.86 1.19
CA ARG A 200 -1.86 -18.40 1.35
C ARG A 200 -1.75 -17.61 0.05
N THR A 201 -2.02 -18.24 -1.09
CA THR A 201 -2.06 -17.53 -2.39
C THR A 201 -3.24 -16.57 -2.46
N GLY A 202 -4.37 -16.90 -1.82
CA GLY A 202 -5.51 -15.99 -1.73
C GLY A 202 -6.04 -15.79 -0.32
N GLY A 203 -6.57 -14.60 -0.06
CA GLY A 203 -7.20 -14.22 1.21
C GLY A 203 -8.48 -13.42 1.03
N HIS A 204 -9.41 -13.50 1.99
CA HIS A 204 -10.65 -12.72 1.98
C HIS A 204 -11.04 -12.20 3.35
N ALA A 205 -11.68 -11.04 3.36
CA ALA A 205 -12.24 -10.43 4.56
C ALA A 205 -13.77 -10.41 4.51
N VAL A 206 -14.42 -10.90 5.58
CA VAL A 206 -15.88 -10.96 5.70
C VAL A 206 -16.35 -10.54 7.09
N THR A 207 -17.63 -10.16 7.20
CA THR A 207 -18.22 -9.72 8.47
C THR A 207 -19.11 -10.82 9.05
N PRO A 208 -18.73 -11.47 10.17
CA PRO A 208 -19.58 -12.44 10.83
C PRO A 208 -20.72 -11.74 11.58
N TYR A 209 -21.91 -12.33 11.51
CA TYR A 209 -23.10 -11.78 12.18
C TYR A 209 -23.94 -12.82 12.94
N GLY A 210 -23.61 -14.09 12.82
CA GLY A 210 -24.36 -15.17 13.47
C GLY A 210 -23.56 -16.45 13.61
N ILE A 211 -23.98 -17.31 14.53
CA ILE A 211 -23.48 -18.68 14.66
C ILE A 211 -24.65 -19.62 14.87
N THR A 212 -24.76 -20.63 14.02
CA THR A 212 -25.79 -21.66 14.07
C THR A 212 -25.15 -23.03 14.34
N ASP A 213 -25.63 -23.74 15.36
CA ASP A 213 -25.28 -25.16 15.57
C ASP A 213 -26.17 -26.02 14.66
N ASN A 214 -25.56 -26.85 13.82
CA ASN A 214 -26.27 -27.67 12.84
C ASN A 214 -26.71 -29.03 13.40
N GLY A 215 -26.31 -29.39 14.63
CA GLY A 215 -26.75 -30.60 15.33
C GLY A 215 -26.05 -31.91 14.93
N ASP A 216 -25.05 -31.85 14.04
CA ASP A 216 -24.27 -32.98 13.52
C ASP A 216 -22.76 -32.89 13.83
N GLY A 217 -22.40 -32.07 14.81
CA GLY A 217 -21.01 -31.76 15.14
C GLY A 217 -20.40 -30.66 14.25
N THR A 218 -21.20 -30.04 13.38
CA THR A 218 -20.82 -28.84 12.63
C THR A 218 -21.51 -27.58 13.15
N VAL A 219 -20.82 -26.46 12.97
CA VAL A 219 -21.30 -25.11 13.29
C VAL A 219 -21.15 -24.26 12.04
N SER A 220 -22.16 -23.46 11.73
CA SER A 220 -22.12 -22.46 10.67
C SER A 220 -21.85 -21.08 11.28
N ILE A 221 -20.85 -20.37 10.77
CA ILE A 221 -20.64 -18.95 11.05
C ILE A 221 -21.30 -18.18 9.90
N ASP A 222 -22.40 -17.49 10.18
CA ASP A 222 -23.12 -16.68 9.20
C ASP A 222 -22.34 -15.38 8.92
N ILE A 223 -22.08 -15.09 7.64
CA ILE A 223 -21.21 -14.00 7.19
C ILE A 223 -21.87 -13.12 6.12
N TYR A 224 -21.57 -11.82 6.18
CA TYR A 224 -21.67 -10.92 5.03
C TYR A 224 -20.38 -11.00 4.23
N ASP A 225 -20.50 -11.58 3.05
CA ASP A 225 -19.45 -11.63 2.04
C ASP A 225 -19.68 -10.51 1.03
N ASN A 226 -18.75 -9.57 0.96
CA ASN A 226 -18.83 -8.39 0.10
C ASN A 226 -18.74 -8.72 -1.41
N ASN A 227 -18.40 -9.95 -1.79
CA ASN A 227 -18.49 -10.43 -3.18
C ASN A 227 -19.91 -10.91 -3.53
N PHE A 228 -20.76 -11.14 -2.52
CA PHE A 228 -22.15 -11.59 -2.66
C PHE A 228 -23.15 -10.65 -1.93
N PRO A 229 -23.32 -9.40 -2.39
CA PRO A 229 -24.27 -8.45 -1.82
C PRO A 229 -25.67 -9.05 -1.62
N ALA A 230 -26.27 -8.75 -0.45
CA ALA A 230 -27.60 -9.20 -0.05
C ALA A 230 -27.83 -10.72 -0.05
N GLN A 231 -26.77 -11.54 -0.07
CA GLN A 231 -26.88 -13.00 0.06
C GLN A 231 -26.39 -13.47 1.42
N ARG A 232 -27.11 -14.45 1.98
CA ARG A 232 -26.65 -15.15 3.20
C ARG A 232 -25.63 -16.20 2.80
N ARG A 233 -24.47 -16.15 3.44
CA ARG A 233 -23.36 -17.08 3.26
C ARG A 233 -22.90 -17.56 4.63
N ALA A 234 -22.27 -18.73 4.69
CA ALA A 234 -21.76 -19.26 5.95
C ALA A 234 -20.46 -20.04 5.76
N ILE A 235 -19.54 -19.84 6.71
CA ILE A 235 -18.35 -20.68 6.86
C ILE A 235 -18.75 -21.88 7.72
N VAL A 236 -18.48 -23.10 7.25
CA VAL A 236 -18.82 -24.33 7.98
C VAL A 236 -17.60 -24.80 8.77
N VAL A 237 -17.77 -25.02 10.07
CA VAL A 237 -16.75 -25.53 10.98
C VAL A 237 -17.15 -26.91 11.48
N ASN A 238 -16.31 -27.92 11.25
CA ASN A 238 -16.45 -29.23 11.86
C ASN A 238 -15.73 -29.23 13.21
N THR A 239 -16.51 -29.28 14.30
CA THR A 239 -15.96 -29.13 15.65
C THR A 239 -15.17 -30.34 16.14
N ALA A 240 -15.50 -31.54 15.62
CA ALA A 240 -14.81 -32.77 15.97
C ALA A 240 -13.46 -32.89 15.25
N ALA A 241 -13.41 -32.52 13.97
CA ALA A 241 -12.18 -32.48 13.18
C ALA A 241 -11.35 -31.21 13.44
N ASN A 242 -11.96 -30.18 14.06
CA ASN A 242 -11.38 -28.85 14.23
C ASN A 242 -10.90 -28.28 12.89
N SER A 243 -11.79 -28.36 11.89
CA SER A 243 -11.55 -27.94 10.51
C SER A 243 -12.66 -27.01 10.03
N TRP A 244 -12.39 -26.25 8.98
CA TRP A 244 -13.36 -25.33 8.39
C TRP A 244 -13.31 -25.38 6.87
N SER A 245 -14.41 -24.97 6.25
CA SER A 245 -14.50 -24.81 4.80
C SER A 245 -15.47 -23.70 4.42
N TYR A 246 -15.18 -23.05 3.32
CA TYR A 246 -16.06 -22.10 2.65
C TYR A 246 -15.89 -22.21 1.14
N GLU A 247 -16.99 -22.39 0.42
CA GLU A 247 -17.00 -22.29 -1.02
C GLU A 247 -17.20 -20.81 -1.38
N ALA A 248 -16.14 -20.17 -1.86
CA ALA A 248 -16.19 -18.79 -2.30
C ALA A 248 -16.15 -18.77 -3.83
N ALA A 249 -16.88 -17.89 -4.48
CA ALA A 249 -16.67 -17.59 -5.91
C ALA A 249 -16.37 -16.10 -6.01
N ALA A 250 -15.48 -15.69 -6.93
CA ALA A 250 -15.15 -14.27 -7.10
C ALA A 250 -16.41 -13.44 -7.38
N THR A 251 -17.33 -13.98 -8.20
CA THR A 251 -18.66 -13.41 -8.43
C THR A 251 -19.74 -14.50 -8.61
N PRO A 252 -21.04 -14.16 -8.49
CA PRO A 252 -22.13 -15.10 -8.76
C PRO A 252 -22.10 -15.67 -10.18
N GLY A 253 -22.08 -17.01 -10.31
CA GLY A 253 -22.13 -17.72 -11.61
C GLY A 253 -20.77 -18.20 -12.13
N ASN A 254 -19.70 -17.93 -11.39
CA ASN A 254 -18.32 -18.25 -11.71
C ASN A 254 -17.81 -19.48 -10.90
N PRO A 255 -16.75 -20.19 -11.33
CA PRO A 255 -16.18 -21.31 -10.58
C PRO A 255 -15.93 -20.98 -9.11
N ALA A 256 -16.38 -21.85 -8.21
CA ALA A 256 -16.12 -21.69 -6.79
C ALA A 256 -14.70 -22.20 -6.44
N SER A 257 -13.95 -21.36 -5.73
CA SER A 257 -12.73 -21.72 -5.01
C SER A 257 -13.09 -22.25 -3.62
N LEU A 258 -12.53 -23.42 -3.30
CA LEU A 258 -12.68 -23.99 -1.97
C LEU A 258 -11.60 -23.41 -1.04
N TYR A 259 -12.04 -22.62 -0.08
CA TYR A 259 -11.24 -22.23 1.07
C TYR A 259 -11.44 -23.26 2.17
N GLN A 260 -10.36 -23.75 2.76
CA GLN A 260 -10.42 -24.76 3.80
C GLN A 260 -9.17 -24.72 4.68
N GLY A 261 -9.28 -25.31 5.85
CA GLY A 261 -8.15 -25.47 6.76
C GLY A 261 -8.52 -26.19 8.04
N ASP A 262 -7.55 -26.34 8.92
CA ASP A 262 -7.70 -27.03 10.20
C ASP A 262 -6.88 -26.36 11.31
N ALA A 263 -6.84 -26.99 12.48
CA ALA A 263 -6.10 -26.53 13.64
C ALA A 263 -4.61 -26.25 13.38
N SER A 264 -4.01 -26.87 12.36
CA SER A 264 -2.59 -26.71 12.01
C SER A 264 -2.35 -25.63 10.94
N THR A 265 -3.34 -25.31 10.12
CA THR A 265 -3.14 -24.38 8.99
C THR A 265 -3.13 -22.92 9.43
N ASN A 266 -3.83 -22.58 10.52
CA ASN A 266 -3.99 -21.21 11.01
C ASN A 266 -4.48 -20.23 9.92
N THR A 267 -5.39 -20.71 9.06
CA THR A 267 -5.94 -19.99 7.89
C THR A 267 -7.31 -19.38 8.13
N LEU A 268 -7.92 -19.58 9.31
CA LEU A 268 -9.12 -18.87 9.76
C LEU A 268 -8.72 -17.97 10.93
N GLN A 269 -8.72 -16.67 10.68
CA GLN A 269 -8.27 -15.65 11.63
C GLN A 269 -9.38 -14.65 11.89
N ILE A 270 -9.37 -14.05 13.07
CA ILE A 270 -10.28 -12.94 13.38
C ILE A 270 -9.47 -11.70 13.72
N VAL A 271 -10.02 -10.54 13.40
CA VAL A 271 -9.30 -9.27 13.59
C VAL A 271 -10.20 -8.30 14.37
N PRO A 272 -9.75 -7.82 15.55
CA PRO A 272 -10.56 -6.96 16.41
C PRO A 272 -11.00 -5.68 15.70
N LEU A 273 -12.26 -5.30 15.86
CA LEU A 273 -12.79 -4.07 15.28
C LEU A 273 -12.18 -2.85 15.97
N SER A 274 -11.97 -2.91 17.28
CA SER A 274 -11.34 -1.84 18.05
C SER A 274 -9.93 -1.48 17.57
N ALA A 275 -9.18 -2.45 17.04
CA ALA A 275 -7.84 -2.23 16.51
C ALA A 275 -7.83 -1.28 15.30
N ARG A 276 -8.98 -1.13 14.61
CA ARG A 276 -9.17 -0.24 13.44
C ARG A 276 -9.69 1.15 13.81
N LEU A 277 -9.94 1.39 15.10
CA LEU A 277 -10.38 2.68 15.64
C LEU A 277 -9.24 3.45 16.31
N ALA A 278 -8.12 2.79 16.59
CA ALA A 278 -6.93 3.43 17.12
C ALA A 278 -6.05 3.96 15.99
N GLN A 279 -5.38 5.10 16.24
CA GLN A 279 -4.27 5.55 15.42
C GLN A 279 -3.18 4.45 15.38
N GLN A 280 -2.70 4.18 14.17
CA GLN A 280 -1.67 3.19 13.91
C GLN A 280 -0.28 3.80 14.08
N PRO A 281 0.72 3.00 14.53
CA PRO A 281 2.10 3.44 14.51
C PRO A 281 2.55 3.80 13.08
N CYS A 282 3.26 4.91 12.93
CA CYS A 282 3.95 5.24 11.69
C CYS A 282 5.37 4.66 11.73
N GLU A 283 5.55 3.43 11.24
CA GLU A 283 6.86 2.75 11.27
C GLU A 283 7.85 3.31 10.24
N PHE A 284 7.36 4.08 9.27
CA PHE A 284 8.17 4.75 8.25
C PHE A 284 8.48 6.22 8.56
N CYS A 285 7.87 6.79 9.61
CA CYS A 285 8.10 8.19 10.00
C CYS A 285 9.34 8.36 10.88
N GLY A 286 9.84 9.60 10.93
CA GLY A 286 10.92 10.03 11.82
C GLY A 286 12.23 10.19 11.09
N ASN A 287 13.25 10.80 11.69
CA ASN A 287 14.47 11.09 10.95
C ASN A 287 15.24 9.81 10.61
N VAL A 288 15.67 9.68 9.37
CA VAL A 288 16.54 8.60 8.91
C VAL A 288 17.80 8.50 9.79
N GLY A 289 18.28 7.27 10.00
CA GLY A 289 19.45 6.99 10.85
C GLY A 289 19.21 7.08 12.36
N THR A 290 18.05 7.54 12.83
CA THR A 290 17.78 7.65 14.29
C THR A 290 17.29 6.37 14.94
N ASN A 291 16.54 5.54 14.21
CA ASN A 291 15.96 4.29 14.73
C ASN A 291 16.41 3.06 13.93
N THR A 292 17.71 2.76 13.94
CA THR A 292 18.31 1.66 13.17
C THR A 292 17.97 0.26 13.67
N THR A 293 17.08 0.13 14.67
CA THR A 293 16.65 -1.17 15.20
C THR A 293 15.22 -1.55 14.78
N MET A 294 14.47 -0.61 14.19
CA MET A 294 13.12 -0.89 13.69
C MET A 294 13.18 -1.81 12.47
N ARG A 295 12.16 -2.65 12.33
CA ARG A 295 12.06 -3.56 11.18
C ARG A 295 11.89 -2.76 9.90
N ARG A 296 12.37 -3.33 8.80
CA ARG A 296 12.13 -2.84 7.45
C ARG A 296 11.07 -3.70 6.80
N THR A 297 10.33 -3.12 5.88
CA THR A 297 9.21 -3.78 5.22
C THR A 297 9.42 -3.74 3.72
N VAL A 298 9.61 -4.91 3.11
CA VAL A 298 9.66 -5.08 1.65
C VAL A 298 8.29 -5.47 1.16
N ALA A 299 7.83 -4.83 0.09
CA ALA A 299 6.58 -5.18 -0.54
C ALA A 299 6.62 -4.91 -2.04
N SER A 300 5.80 -5.63 -2.79
CA SER A 300 5.64 -5.45 -4.24
C SER A 300 4.18 -5.24 -4.62
N THR A 301 3.97 -4.66 -5.81
CA THR A 301 2.66 -4.57 -6.47
C THR A 301 2.69 -5.35 -7.77
N GLY A 302 1.52 -5.79 -8.25
CA GLY A 302 1.43 -6.69 -9.40
C GLY A 302 1.42 -8.14 -8.93
N GLN A 303 1.68 -9.04 -9.88
CA GLN A 303 1.71 -10.50 -9.74
C GLN A 303 3.15 -11.05 -9.71
N ALA A 304 4.15 -10.16 -9.62
CA ALA A 304 5.55 -10.55 -9.53
C ALA A 304 5.83 -11.29 -8.21
N ASP A 305 6.49 -12.44 -8.33
CA ASP A 305 7.02 -13.18 -7.18
C ASP A 305 8.31 -12.52 -6.69
N VAL A 306 8.43 -12.29 -5.38
CA VAL A 306 9.64 -11.72 -4.79
C VAL A 306 10.40 -12.77 -3.98
N LEU A 307 11.73 -12.79 -4.14
CA LEU A 307 12.64 -13.51 -3.26
C LEU A 307 13.71 -12.60 -2.68
N ILE A 308 13.71 -12.49 -1.34
CA ILE A 308 14.62 -11.66 -0.57
C ILE A 308 15.73 -12.54 0.02
N THR A 309 16.97 -12.10 -0.12
CA THR A 309 18.15 -12.75 0.45
C THR A 309 18.90 -11.75 1.34
N ASP A 310 19.20 -12.14 2.58
CA ASP A 310 20.02 -11.33 3.49
C ASP A 310 21.53 -11.54 3.25
N ASP A 311 22.36 -10.69 3.87
CA ASP A 311 23.82 -10.75 3.80
C ASP A 311 24.45 -12.05 4.35
N ALA A 312 23.68 -12.84 5.10
CA ALA A 312 24.07 -14.16 5.58
C ALA A 312 23.62 -15.31 4.65
N GLY A 313 22.92 -15.00 3.55
CA GLY A 313 22.42 -15.94 2.57
C GLY A 313 21.12 -16.64 2.97
N HIS A 314 20.43 -16.19 4.01
CA HIS A 314 19.08 -16.66 4.33
C HIS A 314 18.08 -16.04 3.37
N ARG A 315 17.06 -16.82 2.99
CA ARG A 315 16.07 -16.39 2.01
C ARG A 315 14.66 -16.28 2.59
N MET A 316 13.87 -15.38 2.03
CA MET A 316 12.47 -15.18 2.37
C MET A 316 11.70 -14.73 1.14
N GLY A 317 10.58 -15.36 0.83
CA GLY A 317 9.83 -15.04 -0.38
C GLY A 317 9.18 -16.27 -1.00
N ARG A 318 8.69 -16.13 -2.23
CA ARG A 318 8.18 -17.26 -3.01
C ARG A 318 9.31 -17.93 -3.77
N MET A 319 9.36 -19.27 -3.67
CA MET A 319 10.28 -20.11 -4.42
C MET A 319 9.57 -21.40 -4.80
N ASP A 320 9.55 -21.74 -6.09
CA ASP A 320 8.86 -22.92 -6.63
C ASP A 320 7.37 -23.02 -6.17
N GLY A 321 6.68 -21.87 -6.12
CA GLY A 321 5.29 -21.76 -5.67
C GLY A 321 5.07 -21.91 -4.16
N ALA A 322 6.13 -22.00 -3.36
CA ALA A 322 6.07 -22.09 -1.91
C ALA A 322 6.67 -20.85 -1.23
N LEU A 323 5.99 -20.33 -0.22
CA LEU A 323 6.52 -19.29 0.65
C LEU A 323 7.57 -19.87 1.60
N ILE A 324 8.80 -19.39 1.53
CA ILE A 324 9.91 -19.74 2.42
C ILE A 324 10.26 -18.59 3.36
N ASN A 325 10.80 -18.91 4.53
CA ASN A 325 11.29 -17.92 5.50
C ASN A 325 12.44 -18.53 6.31
N GLU A 326 13.66 -18.21 5.91
CA GLU A 326 14.91 -18.62 6.54
C GLU A 326 15.55 -17.46 7.33
N ILE A 327 15.11 -16.20 7.10
CA ILE A 327 15.65 -15.01 7.75
C ILE A 327 15.18 -14.96 9.23
N PRO A 328 16.10 -15.01 10.22
CA PRO A 328 15.71 -15.07 11.62
C PRO A 328 14.92 -13.86 12.09
N GLY A 329 13.71 -14.08 12.60
CA GLY A 329 12.86 -13.00 13.11
C GLY A 329 12.11 -12.22 12.03
N ALA A 330 12.24 -12.61 10.77
CA ALA A 330 11.40 -12.11 9.69
C ALA A 330 10.03 -12.81 9.68
N ASP A 331 9.01 -12.16 9.12
CA ASP A 331 7.69 -12.76 8.91
C ASP A 331 6.96 -12.14 7.71
N ALA A 332 6.10 -12.94 7.08
CA ALA A 332 5.36 -12.56 5.88
C ALA A 332 3.88 -12.36 6.22
N VAL A 333 3.31 -11.33 5.63
CA VAL A 333 1.92 -10.91 5.81
C VAL A 333 1.21 -11.03 4.46
N ALA A 334 0.41 -12.08 4.30
CA ALA A 334 -0.45 -12.24 3.13
C ALA A 334 -1.59 -11.19 3.13
N PHE A 335 -1.95 -10.71 1.94
CA PHE A 335 -3.05 -9.76 1.73
C PHE A 335 -4.42 -10.45 1.67
N LEU A 336 -5.46 -9.67 1.90
CA LEU A 336 -6.87 -10.03 1.64
C LEU A 336 -7.29 -9.25 0.40
N SER A 337 -7.86 -9.96 -0.57
CA SER A 337 -8.14 -9.45 -1.92
C SER A 337 -9.57 -9.79 -2.36
N ASP A 338 -9.94 -9.33 -3.55
CA ASP A 338 -11.18 -9.60 -4.28
C ASP A 338 -11.09 -10.86 -5.13
N ASP A 339 -9.92 -11.13 -5.71
CA ASP A 339 -9.77 -12.23 -6.63
C ASP A 339 -9.52 -13.56 -5.90
N LEU A 340 -10.61 -14.19 -5.46
CA LEU A 340 -10.57 -15.45 -4.73
C LEU A 340 -10.03 -16.66 -5.54
N TRP A 341 -9.62 -16.51 -6.81
CA TRP A 341 -9.12 -17.58 -7.67
C TRP A 341 -7.74 -17.33 -8.31
N ALA A 342 -7.35 -16.09 -8.59
CA ALA A 342 -6.14 -15.72 -9.33
C ALA A 342 -5.17 -14.88 -8.48
N ASP A 343 -5.50 -14.65 -7.20
CA ASP A 343 -4.61 -13.98 -6.27
C ASP A 343 -3.26 -14.68 -6.20
N ASP A 344 -2.27 -13.94 -6.67
CA ASP A 344 -0.83 -14.17 -6.63
C ASP A 344 -0.12 -12.93 -6.07
N GLN A 345 -0.86 -11.96 -5.52
CA GLN A 345 -0.26 -10.81 -4.86
C GLN A 345 0.74 -11.29 -3.81
N ASP A 346 1.97 -10.83 -3.97
CA ASP A 346 3.04 -11.27 -3.12
C ASP A 346 2.85 -10.70 -1.70
N PRO A 347 3.17 -11.47 -0.65
CA PRO A 347 3.06 -10.99 0.72
C PRO A 347 3.92 -9.75 0.98
N LEU A 348 3.54 -9.01 2.00
CA LEU A 348 4.43 -8.02 2.61
C LEU A 348 5.42 -8.73 3.54
N TYR A 349 6.71 -8.45 3.39
CA TYR A 349 7.78 -9.07 4.17
C TYR A 349 8.33 -8.10 5.18
N ARG A 350 8.23 -8.45 6.46
CA ARG A 350 8.85 -7.69 7.55
C ARG A 350 10.16 -8.32 7.90
N ILE A 351 11.23 -7.55 7.86
CA ILE A 351 12.60 -8.04 8.03
C ILE A 351 13.25 -7.25 9.18
N PRO A 352 14.01 -7.90 10.07
CA PRO A 352 14.83 -7.17 11.04
C PRO A 352 15.75 -6.15 10.35
N ALA A 353 16.07 -5.07 11.07
CA ALA A 353 17.11 -4.16 10.61
C ALA A 353 18.50 -4.82 10.56
N GLY A 354 19.41 -4.16 9.85
CA GLY A 354 20.85 -4.41 9.98
C GLY A 354 21.44 -5.39 8.98
N SER A 355 20.69 -5.80 7.96
CA SER A 355 21.20 -6.60 6.82
C SER A 355 21.11 -5.81 5.52
N GLU A 356 22.03 -6.00 4.60
CA GLU A 356 21.75 -5.69 3.19
C GLU A 356 20.72 -6.71 2.67
N LEU A 357 19.86 -6.29 1.74
CA LEU A 357 18.83 -7.17 1.18
C LEU A 357 18.93 -7.18 -0.33
N THR A 358 19.19 -8.34 -0.91
CA THR A 358 19.03 -8.59 -2.35
C THR A 358 17.63 -9.11 -2.59
N VAL A 359 16.91 -8.50 -3.52
CA VAL A 359 15.51 -8.76 -3.83
C VAL A 359 15.41 -9.11 -5.31
N GLU A 360 15.14 -10.37 -5.60
CA GLU A 360 14.82 -10.86 -6.94
C GLU A 360 13.34 -10.62 -7.22
N VAL A 361 13.03 -9.93 -8.31
CA VAL A 361 11.66 -9.65 -8.79
C VAL A 361 11.42 -10.48 -10.04
N SER A 362 10.60 -11.53 -9.90
CA SER A 362 10.45 -12.57 -10.92
C SER A 362 9.12 -12.46 -11.66
N GLY A 363 9.21 -12.33 -12.98
CA GLY A 363 8.09 -12.47 -13.91
C GLY A 363 7.85 -13.93 -14.36
N GLY A 364 8.47 -14.91 -13.70
CA GLY A 364 8.50 -16.32 -14.14
C GLY A 364 7.13 -16.97 -14.30
N ASP A 365 6.15 -16.55 -13.49
CA ASP A 365 4.78 -17.07 -13.50
C ASP A 365 3.79 -16.13 -14.21
N LEU A 366 4.25 -15.04 -14.82
CA LEU A 366 3.40 -14.10 -15.56
C LEU A 366 2.98 -14.65 -16.93
N ASP A 367 1.70 -14.44 -17.27
CA ASP A 367 1.17 -14.76 -18.60
C ASP A 367 1.35 -13.61 -19.62
N ALA A 368 1.52 -12.38 -19.13
CA ALA A 368 1.70 -11.18 -19.92
C ALA A 368 2.46 -10.11 -19.12
N ALA A 369 3.05 -9.14 -19.82
CA ALA A 369 3.74 -8.04 -19.19
C ALA A 369 2.79 -7.15 -18.39
N GLU A 370 3.23 -6.70 -17.22
CA GLU A 370 2.43 -5.83 -16.37
C GLU A 370 3.26 -4.85 -15.53
N PRO A 371 2.67 -3.71 -15.11
CA PRO A 371 3.32 -2.79 -14.19
C PRO A 371 3.53 -3.41 -12.82
N THR A 372 4.79 -3.49 -12.41
CA THR A 372 5.26 -3.97 -11.12
C THR A 372 6.01 -2.86 -10.41
N SER A 373 6.00 -2.88 -9.08
CA SER A 373 6.84 -2.02 -8.27
C SER A 373 7.32 -2.81 -7.08
N VAL A 374 8.51 -2.51 -6.59
CA VAL A 374 9.05 -3.07 -5.35
C VAL A 374 9.59 -1.95 -4.50
N SER A 375 9.28 -1.97 -3.22
CA SER A 375 9.76 -0.97 -2.28
C SER A 375 10.19 -1.58 -0.96
N LEU A 376 11.10 -0.88 -0.29
CA LEU A 376 11.46 -1.09 1.09
C LEU A 376 11.12 0.18 1.86
N SER A 377 10.32 0.03 2.92
CA SER A 377 10.08 1.09 3.90
C SER A 377 10.82 0.81 5.19
N GLY A 378 11.44 1.84 5.73
CA GLY A 378 12.14 1.85 7.02
C GLY A 378 11.90 3.17 7.75
N PRO A 379 12.44 3.30 8.97
CA PRO A 379 12.22 4.49 9.80
C PRO A 379 12.86 5.73 9.18
N GLY A 380 12.02 6.59 8.62
CA GLY A 380 12.42 7.83 7.97
C GLY A 380 12.81 7.70 6.52
N TYR A 381 12.54 6.57 5.88
CA TYR A 381 12.87 6.43 4.47
C TYR A 381 12.01 5.39 3.76
N VAL A 382 11.82 5.60 2.46
CA VAL A 382 11.24 4.63 1.53
C VAL A 382 12.15 4.60 0.30
N LEU A 383 12.57 3.40 -0.09
CA LEU A 383 13.35 3.15 -1.29
C LEU A 383 12.51 2.28 -2.22
N GLY A 384 12.57 2.49 -3.52
CA GLY A 384 11.85 1.62 -4.42
C GLY A 384 12.21 1.77 -5.88
N VAL A 385 11.73 0.81 -6.65
CA VAL A 385 11.72 0.85 -8.10
C VAL A 385 10.26 0.75 -8.53
N GLU A 386 9.79 1.78 -9.22
CA GLU A 386 8.42 1.92 -9.69
C GLU A 386 8.33 1.79 -11.22
N ASP A 387 7.11 1.52 -11.70
CA ASP A 387 6.78 1.41 -13.12
C ASP A 387 7.63 0.38 -13.90
N ILE A 388 8.07 -0.71 -13.24
CA ILE A 388 8.73 -1.83 -13.93
C ILE A 388 7.69 -2.49 -14.84
N GLN A 389 7.93 -2.53 -16.14
CA GLN A 389 7.09 -3.28 -17.07
C GLN A 389 7.60 -4.72 -17.18
N LEU A 390 7.36 -5.50 -16.12
CA LEU A 390 7.93 -6.83 -15.94
C LEU A 390 7.36 -7.81 -16.97
N GLU A 391 8.20 -8.37 -17.83
CA GLU A 391 7.81 -9.34 -18.86
C GLU A 391 7.79 -10.80 -18.35
N PRO A 392 7.01 -11.69 -18.98
CA PRO A 392 7.05 -13.12 -18.68
C PRO A 392 8.46 -13.72 -18.76
N GLY A 393 8.92 -14.28 -17.63
CA GLY A 393 10.24 -14.89 -17.49
C GLY A 393 11.39 -13.92 -17.23
N GLN A 394 11.16 -12.62 -17.13
CA GLN A 394 12.16 -11.62 -16.72
C GLN A 394 12.50 -11.78 -15.23
N LEU A 395 13.75 -11.52 -14.88
CA LEU A 395 14.23 -11.54 -13.50
C LEU A 395 15.06 -10.28 -13.21
N ASP A 396 14.46 -9.33 -12.52
CA ASP A 396 15.16 -8.12 -12.11
C ASP A 396 15.71 -8.29 -10.69
N THR A 397 16.75 -7.53 -10.36
CA THR A 397 17.37 -7.53 -9.03
C THR A 397 17.37 -6.13 -8.45
N VAL A 398 16.91 -6.01 -7.21
CA VAL A 398 17.03 -4.79 -6.40
C VAL A 398 17.88 -5.09 -5.17
N ILE A 399 18.85 -4.24 -4.85
CA ILE A 399 19.61 -4.34 -3.61
C ILE A 399 19.30 -3.13 -2.76
N PHE A 400 18.89 -3.35 -1.51
CA PHE A 400 18.69 -2.30 -0.52
C PHE A 400 19.84 -2.32 0.50
N GLY A 401 20.45 -1.15 0.69
CA GLY A 401 21.56 -0.92 1.62
C GLY A 401 21.24 -1.29 3.08
N ARG A 402 22.29 -1.56 3.85
CA ARG A 402 22.16 -1.98 5.26
C ARG A 402 21.71 -0.84 6.18
N ASP A 403 22.47 0.25 6.14
CA ASP A 403 22.46 1.32 7.16
C ASP A 403 22.14 2.69 6.55
N THR A 404 22.33 2.85 5.24
CA THR A 404 22.09 4.07 4.47
C THR A 404 20.96 3.84 3.46
N PRO A 405 20.15 4.87 3.11
CA PRO A 405 19.23 4.80 2.00
C PRO A 405 20.00 4.75 0.69
N GLU A 406 20.26 3.53 0.26
CA GLU A 406 20.99 3.16 -0.94
C GLU A 406 20.21 2.05 -1.63
N ILE A 407 20.04 2.19 -2.94
CA ILE A 407 19.33 1.26 -3.78
C ILE A 407 20.12 1.00 -5.05
N TYR A 408 20.21 -0.28 -5.41
CA TYR A 408 20.70 -0.73 -6.70
C TYR A 408 19.55 -1.41 -7.43
N TYR A 409 19.37 -1.11 -8.70
CA TYR A 409 18.40 -1.77 -9.57
C TYR A 409 19.09 -2.29 -10.81
N GLN A 410 18.98 -3.58 -11.07
CA GLN A 410 19.44 -4.23 -12.30
C GLN A 410 18.25 -4.87 -13.01
N THR A 411 18.01 -4.48 -14.26
CA THR A 411 16.99 -5.11 -15.11
C THR A 411 17.59 -6.21 -15.98
N ASP A 412 16.86 -7.32 -16.18
CA ASP A 412 17.17 -8.33 -17.21
C ASP A 412 16.39 -8.09 -18.51
N GLY A 413 15.54 -7.06 -18.54
CA GLY A 413 14.73 -6.64 -19.68
C GLY A 413 15.14 -5.29 -20.26
N GLN A 414 14.35 -4.80 -21.22
CA GLN A 414 14.38 -3.38 -21.57
C GLN A 414 13.39 -2.66 -20.67
N GLU A 415 13.78 -1.54 -20.07
CA GLU A 415 12.95 -0.93 -19.02
C GLU A 415 12.95 0.61 -19.04
N THR A 416 11.89 1.22 -18.49
CA THR A 416 11.77 2.66 -18.26
C THR A 416 11.21 2.90 -16.85
N ALA A 417 11.88 2.28 -15.87
CA ALA A 417 11.53 2.33 -14.46
C ALA A 417 12.02 3.61 -13.79
N GLU A 418 11.43 3.91 -12.64
CA GLU A 418 11.80 5.02 -11.78
C GLU A 418 12.39 4.50 -10.47
N VAL A 419 13.65 4.84 -10.20
CA VAL A 419 14.32 4.54 -8.93
C VAL A 419 14.09 5.72 -7.98
N GLY A 420 13.46 5.44 -6.84
CA GLY A 420 13.03 6.45 -5.87
C GLY A 420 13.68 6.30 -4.50
N LEU A 421 14.06 7.44 -3.90
CA LEU A 421 14.52 7.56 -2.52
C LEU A 421 13.75 8.69 -1.85
N ALA A 422 12.84 8.36 -0.95
CA ALA A 422 12.20 9.32 -0.05
C ALA A 422 12.85 9.23 1.33
N ILE A 423 13.24 10.35 1.92
CA ILE A 423 13.92 10.43 3.22
C ILE A 423 13.37 11.54 4.10
N GLU A 424 13.38 11.35 5.41
CA GLU A 424 13.03 12.37 6.40
C GLU A 424 14.28 12.78 7.18
N THR A 425 14.54 14.09 7.26
CA THR A 425 15.63 14.63 8.07
C THR A 425 15.11 15.66 9.07
N GLU A 426 15.98 16.14 9.96
CA GLU A 426 15.57 17.17 10.94
C GLU A 426 15.21 18.51 10.28
N ALA A 427 15.85 18.84 9.15
CA ALA A 427 15.70 20.15 8.51
C ALA A 427 14.63 20.18 7.42
N ALA A 428 14.52 19.11 6.63
CA ALA A 428 13.55 18.96 5.54
C ALA A 428 13.35 17.47 5.21
N ASP A 429 12.22 17.15 4.61
CA ASP A 429 11.93 15.85 4.02
C ASP A 429 12.22 15.90 2.51
N TRP A 430 12.83 14.86 1.95
CA TRP A 430 13.30 14.85 0.56
C TRP A 430 12.76 13.67 -0.23
N GLY A 431 12.58 13.87 -1.53
CA GLY A 431 12.33 12.82 -2.51
C GLY A 431 13.30 12.95 -3.68
N PHE A 432 13.96 11.87 -4.07
CA PHE A 432 14.84 11.81 -5.24
C PHE A 432 14.32 10.72 -6.17
N TYR A 433 14.00 11.07 -7.40
CA TYR A 433 13.43 10.12 -8.38
C TYR A 433 14.23 10.20 -9.67
N ILE A 434 14.78 9.05 -10.07
CA ILE A 434 15.61 8.85 -11.25
C ILE A 434 14.82 7.98 -12.21
N ARG A 435 14.22 8.59 -13.24
CA ARG A 435 13.46 7.87 -14.25
C ARG A 435 14.32 7.57 -15.47
N SER A 436 14.66 6.30 -15.66
CA SER A 436 15.41 5.84 -16.84
C SER A 436 14.66 6.11 -18.15
N ARG A 437 15.39 6.18 -19.27
CA ARG A 437 14.85 6.37 -20.62
C ARG A 437 15.24 5.23 -21.57
N GLY A 438 14.94 3.99 -21.16
CA GLY A 438 15.13 2.80 -22.01
C GLY A 438 16.40 2.03 -21.67
N ASP A 439 16.50 1.60 -20.41
CA ASP A 439 17.60 0.77 -19.94
C ASP A 439 17.64 -0.56 -20.69
N SER A 440 18.86 -1.06 -20.89
CA SER A 440 19.10 -2.34 -21.54
C SER A 440 19.28 -3.48 -20.53
N SER A 441 19.02 -4.72 -20.96
CA SER A 441 19.24 -5.90 -20.13
C SER A 441 20.68 -5.94 -19.60
N GLY A 442 20.81 -6.12 -18.28
CA GLY A 442 22.06 -6.10 -17.54
C GLY A 442 22.47 -4.73 -17.01
N GLN A 443 21.83 -3.64 -17.45
CA GLN A 443 22.12 -2.29 -16.98
C GLN A 443 21.70 -2.13 -15.51
N VAL A 444 22.52 -1.38 -14.77
CA VAL A 444 22.35 -1.10 -13.35
C VAL A 444 22.15 0.39 -13.16
N ILE A 445 21.20 0.76 -12.29
CA ILE A 445 21.08 2.08 -11.67
C ILE A 445 21.42 1.94 -10.20
N GLU A 446 22.39 2.69 -9.72
CA GLU A 446 22.68 2.87 -8.31
C GLU A 446 22.29 4.27 -7.89
N ALA A 447 21.64 4.40 -6.74
CA ALA A 447 21.33 5.69 -6.15
C ALA A 447 21.44 5.64 -4.63
N ALA A 448 22.09 6.64 -4.05
CA ALA A 448 22.33 6.70 -2.61
C ALA A 448 22.29 8.15 -2.10
N ALA A 449 21.61 8.36 -0.97
CA ALA A 449 21.62 9.65 -0.28
C ALA A 449 22.79 9.73 0.70
N ASP A 450 23.73 10.64 0.45
CA ASP A 450 24.83 10.99 1.36
C ASP A 450 24.42 12.16 2.26
N PHE A 451 24.05 11.84 3.51
CA PHE A 451 23.67 12.83 4.50
C PHE A 451 24.81 13.69 5.03
N GLU A 452 26.04 13.15 5.03
CA GLU A 452 27.19 13.85 5.58
C GLU A 452 27.58 15.01 4.66
N ASN A 453 27.54 14.76 3.35
CA ASN A 453 27.89 15.75 2.33
C ASN A 453 26.68 16.50 1.76
N GLY A 454 25.46 15.95 1.91
CA GLY A 454 24.25 16.57 1.37
C GLY A 454 24.11 16.38 -0.13
N GLU A 455 24.48 15.20 -0.60
CA GLU A 455 24.57 14.86 -2.01
C GLU A 455 23.72 13.62 -2.29
N ILE A 456 23.05 13.62 -3.44
CA ILE A 456 22.51 12.39 -4.01
C ILE A 456 23.54 11.86 -5.00
N PHE A 457 24.00 10.64 -4.75
CA PHE A 457 24.85 9.88 -5.66
C PHE A 457 23.96 9.10 -6.63
N ILE A 458 24.32 9.10 -7.91
CA ILE A 458 23.68 8.30 -8.96
C ILE A 458 24.77 7.71 -9.84
N ALA A 459 24.69 6.43 -10.16
CA ALA A 459 25.58 5.81 -11.13
C ALA A 459 24.81 4.86 -12.06
N PHE A 460 25.33 4.74 -13.27
CA PHE A 460 24.84 3.79 -14.27
C PHE A 460 25.99 2.89 -14.68
N ASP A 461 25.78 1.57 -14.67
CA ASP A 461 26.76 0.59 -15.16
C ASP A 461 26.08 -0.43 -16.10
N GLY A 462 26.88 -1.14 -16.90
CA GLY A 462 26.42 -2.24 -17.74
C GLY A 462 25.68 -1.82 -19.03
N ALA A 463 25.52 -0.53 -19.31
CA ALA A 463 24.88 -0.04 -20.54
C ALA A 463 25.77 -0.23 -21.80
N ASP A 464 25.14 -0.56 -22.93
CA ASP A 464 25.82 -0.63 -24.24
C ASP A 464 26.11 0.76 -24.86
N ALA A 465 25.55 1.82 -24.28
CA ALA A 465 25.61 3.21 -24.74
C ALA A 465 25.59 4.20 -23.57
N GLU A 466 25.49 5.50 -23.86
CA GLU A 466 25.18 6.52 -22.84
C GLU A 466 23.84 6.22 -22.16
N SER A 467 23.77 6.46 -20.85
CA SER A 467 22.53 6.35 -20.09
C SER A 467 21.77 7.67 -20.12
N GLU A 468 20.45 7.58 -20.25
CA GLU A 468 19.56 8.74 -20.29
C GLU A 468 18.50 8.62 -19.20
N PHE A 469 18.26 9.70 -18.45
CA PHE A 469 17.28 9.72 -17.37
C PHE A 469 16.64 11.10 -17.16
N ASP A 470 15.48 11.13 -16.49
CA ASP A 470 14.93 12.34 -15.90
C ASP A 470 15.26 12.36 -14.40
N LEU A 471 15.55 13.55 -13.87
CA LEU A 471 15.79 13.77 -12.45
C LEU A 471 14.66 14.61 -11.85
N LEU A 472 14.06 14.14 -10.76
CA LEU A 472 13.17 14.91 -9.90
C LEU A 472 13.73 14.94 -8.48
N ILE A 473 13.84 16.14 -7.91
CA ILE A 473 14.19 16.36 -6.51
C ILE A 473 13.05 17.14 -5.86
N GLU A 474 12.51 16.60 -4.78
CA GLU A 474 11.51 17.23 -3.93
C GLU A 474 12.15 17.60 -2.59
N ARG A 475 11.86 18.80 -2.09
CA ARG A 475 12.19 19.23 -0.72
C ARG A 475 10.94 19.78 -0.08
N ASP A 476 10.52 19.20 1.04
CA ASP A 476 9.33 19.60 1.78
C ASP A 476 9.73 19.96 3.22
N ASP A 477 9.43 21.18 3.63
CA ASP A 477 9.68 21.69 4.98
C ASP A 477 8.53 22.57 5.48
N ASP A 478 8.74 23.30 6.58
CA ASP A 478 7.73 24.21 7.14
C ASP A 478 7.35 25.37 6.20
N ASP A 479 8.21 25.74 5.25
CA ASP A 479 8.02 26.87 4.33
C ASP A 479 7.33 26.45 3.03
N GLY A 480 7.59 25.25 2.52
CA GLY A 480 7.23 24.90 1.14
C GLY A 480 7.54 23.47 0.76
N LEU A 481 6.75 22.93 -0.18
CA LEU A 481 7.26 21.95 -1.12
C LEU A 481 7.95 22.74 -2.23
N LEU A 482 9.20 22.42 -2.47
CA LEU A 482 9.98 22.82 -3.63
C LEU A 482 10.19 21.59 -4.50
N GLU A 483 10.04 21.75 -5.81
CA GLU A 483 10.27 20.71 -6.80
C GLU A 483 11.33 21.21 -7.79
N PHE A 484 12.33 20.38 -8.08
CA PHE A 484 13.29 20.57 -9.15
C PHE A 484 13.14 19.42 -10.13
N TYR A 485 12.83 19.71 -11.39
CA TYR A 485 12.72 18.68 -12.43
C TYR A 485 13.64 18.99 -13.62
N HIS A 486 14.44 18.02 -14.04
CA HIS A 486 15.27 18.14 -15.23
C HIS A 486 15.19 16.86 -16.09
N PRO A 487 14.65 16.94 -17.32
CA PRO A 487 14.47 15.77 -18.18
C PRO A 487 15.68 15.52 -19.11
N ASN A 488 15.84 14.28 -19.55
CA ASN A 488 16.79 13.87 -20.59
C ASN A 488 18.26 14.22 -20.26
N VAL A 489 18.68 14.00 -19.01
CA VAL A 489 20.10 14.01 -18.63
C VAL A 489 20.76 12.85 -19.35
N VAL A 490 21.87 13.10 -20.06
CA VAL A 490 22.65 12.09 -20.78
C VAL A 490 24.04 12.02 -20.17
N VAL A 491 24.46 10.82 -19.77
CA VAL A 491 25.76 10.59 -19.14
C VAL A 491 26.48 9.38 -19.74
N PRO A 492 27.82 9.38 -19.77
CA PRO A 492 28.57 8.19 -20.17
C PRO A 492 28.32 7.02 -19.22
N ASN A 493 28.34 5.80 -19.76
CA ASN A 493 28.28 4.58 -18.94
C ASN A 493 29.50 4.50 -18.01
N GLY A 494 29.27 4.09 -16.76
CA GLY A 494 30.29 4.01 -15.71
C GLY A 494 30.58 5.34 -15.01
N ALA A 495 29.90 6.43 -15.38
CA ALA A 495 30.05 7.71 -14.71
C ALA A 495 29.37 7.70 -13.33
N ALA A 496 30.05 8.30 -12.35
CA ALA A 496 29.53 8.60 -11.03
C ALA A 496 29.02 10.05 -11.01
N LEU A 497 27.79 10.24 -10.55
CA LEU A 497 27.11 11.52 -10.56
C LEU A 497 26.78 11.96 -9.14
N TYR A 498 26.97 13.25 -8.87
CA TYR A 498 26.64 13.83 -7.57
C TYR A 498 25.83 15.11 -7.79
N VAL A 499 24.71 15.24 -7.08
CA VAL A 499 23.95 16.49 -7.01
C VAL A 499 23.90 16.94 -5.56
N THR A 500 24.52 18.07 -5.25
CA THR A 500 24.41 18.70 -3.94
C THR A 500 22.98 19.23 -3.77
N TYR A 501 22.19 18.58 -2.91
CA TYR A 501 20.79 18.93 -2.70
C TYR A 501 20.60 19.83 -1.47
N GLN A 502 21.53 19.85 -0.51
CA GLN A 502 21.36 20.64 0.73
C GLN A 502 21.22 22.15 0.50
N GLU A 503 21.75 22.66 -0.61
CA GLU A 503 21.65 24.07 -0.97
C GLU A 503 20.34 24.42 -1.69
N PHE A 504 19.53 23.41 -2.08
CA PHE A 504 18.23 23.62 -2.71
C PHE A 504 17.26 24.24 -1.70
N ASP A 505 16.91 25.51 -1.87
CA ASP A 505 16.05 26.28 -0.95
C ASP A 505 15.06 27.24 -1.65
N VAL A 506 15.08 27.34 -2.99
CA VAL A 506 14.14 28.18 -3.76
C VAL A 506 13.70 27.56 -5.10
N ASP A 507 12.43 27.74 -5.46
CA ASP A 507 11.90 27.32 -6.76
C ASP A 507 12.65 27.98 -7.94
N GLY A 508 12.87 27.21 -9.01
CA GLY A 508 13.47 27.71 -10.25
C GLY A 508 14.97 27.91 -10.20
N GLU A 509 15.65 27.46 -9.14
CA GLU A 509 17.11 27.50 -9.10
C GLU A 509 17.76 26.45 -9.99
N GLN A 510 19.03 26.69 -10.31
CA GLN A 510 19.85 25.73 -11.04
C GLN A 510 20.60 24.88 -10.04
N LEU A 511 20.51 23.56 -10.21
CA LEU A 511 21.39 22.63 -9.52
C LEU A 511 22.59 22.31 -10.42
N VAL A 512 23.67 21.83 -9.81
CA VAL A 512 24.86 21.40 -10.55
C VAL A 512 25.00 19.90 -10.39
N LEU A 513 25.08 19.21 -11.52
CA LEU A 513 25.46 17.80 -11.59
C LEU A 513 26.98 17.72 -11.72
N LEU A 514 27.62 17.19 -10.69
CA LEU A 514 29.05 16.88 -10.72
C LEU A 514 29.22 15.49 -11.32
N VAL A 515 30.08 15.37 -12.32
CA VAL A 515 30.30 14.14 -13.08
C VAL A 515 31.76 13.71 -12.93
N ASP A 516 31.94 12.53 -12.37
CA ASP A 516 33.19 11.76 -12.41
C ASP A 516 33.05 10.73 -13.54
N LEU A 517 33.83 10.90 -14.60
CA LEU A 517 33.67 10.12 -15.84
C LEU A 517 34.28 8.72 -15.76
N ASP A 518 35.27 8.51 -14.89
CA ASP A 518 35.98 7.23 -14.78
C ASP A 518 35.91 6.57 -13.40
N GLY A 519 35.16 7.17 -12.46
CA GLY A 519 34.88 6.64 -11.13
C GLY A 519 36.11 6.63 -10.23
N ASP A 520 37.04 7.58 -10.43
CA ASP A 520 38.29 7.68 -9.66
C ASP A 520 38.20 8.60 -8.43
N ASP A 521 36.98 9.01 -8.07
CA ASP A 521 36.64 9.97 -7.02
C ASP A 521 37.12 11.41 -7.32
N VAL A 522 37.30 11.76 -8.59
CA VAL A 522 37.65 13.11 -9.04
C VAL A 522 36.60 13.63 -10.03
N ILE A 523 36.00 14.78 -9.70
CA ILE A 523 35.06 15.44 -10.60
C ILE A 523 35.78 15.96 -11.86
N ASP A 524 35.34 15.47 -13.02
CA ASP A 524 35.83 15.88 -14.33
C ASP A 524 35.01 17.02 -14.93
N GLU A 525 33.69 16.96 -14.75
CA GLU A 525 32.74 17.90 -15.35
C GLU A 525 31.70 18.41 -14.34
N GLU A 526 31.28 19.66 -14.52
CA GLU A 526 30.18 20.27 -13.79
C GLU A 526 29.12 20.70 -14.81
N ILE A 527 27.93 20.10 -14.73
CA ILE A 527 26.84 20.34 -15.66
C ILE A 527 25.72 21.10 -14.93
N PRO A 528 25.43 22.36 -15.30
CA PRO A 528 24.31 23.09 -14.72
C PRO A 528 22.99 22.52 -15.26
N LEU A 529 22.11 22.12 -14.35
CA LEU A 529 20.77 21.63 -14.63
C LEU A 529 19.76 22.76 -14.40
N THR A 530 18.84 22.95 -15.36
CA THR A 530 17.74 23.92 -15.24
C THR A 530 16.52 23.29 -14.63
N ASP A 531 15.82 24.03 -13.77
CA ASP A 531 14.47 23.62 -13.36
C ASP A 531 13.48 23.80 -14.52
N ASP A 532 12.93 22.69 -14.98
CA ASP A 532 12.02 22.58 -16.11
C ASP A 532 10.61 22.18 -15.65
N ALA A 533 9.60 22.56 -16.42
CA ALA A 533 8.22 22.17 -16.11
C ALA A 533 8.00 20.67 -16.40
N ARG A 534 7.43 19.95 -15.43
CA ARG A 534 7.06 18.53 -15.52
C ARG A 534 5.94 18.23 -16.53
#